data_AF-A0A9E2AH41-F1
#
_entry.id   AF-A0A9E2AH41-F1
#
_cell.length_a   1.000
_cell.length_b   1.000
_cell.length_c   1.000
_cell.angle_alpha   90.00
_cell.angle_beta   90.00
_cell.angle_gamma   90.00
#
_symmetry.space_group_name_H-M   'P 1'
#
loop_
_entity.id
_entity.type
_entity.pdbx_description
1 polymer ?
#
loop_
_entity_poly.entity_id
_entity_poly.type
_entity_poly.pdbx_seq_one_letter_code
_entity_poly.pdbx_strand_id
1 'polypeptide(L)' 'MITEVKIQELSKKVRLLVDNQLTKEDEKQLLEEISQNPRIMDILKREQSLKDFIKTKFVNKKVSPTLIQNIKDKIRIIPA' A
#
# COMPACT_ATOMS: atom_id res chain seq x y z
N MET A 1 -11.39 -6.50 -28.13
CA MET A 1 -12.12 -5.68 -27.14
C MET A 1 -11.48 -5.93 -25.78
N ILE A 2 -10.59 -5.06 -25.32
CA ILE A 2 -9.99 -5.21 -23.99
C ILE A 2 -10.99 -4.64 -23.00
N THR A 3 -11.60 -5.56 -22.27
CA THR A 3 -12.82 -5.46 -21.48
C THR A 3 -12.70 -4.45 -20.34
N GLU A 4 -13.67 -3.53 -20.24
CA GLU A 4 -13.83 -2.60 -19.10
C GLU A 4 -13.78 -3.32 -17.74
N VAL A 5 -14.22 -4.58 -17.70
CA VAL A 5 -14.13 -5.49 -16.55
C VAL A 5 -12.69 -5.64 -16.05
N LYS A 6 -11.71 -5.76 -16.96
CA LYS A 6 -10.30 -5.95 -16.58
C LYS A 6 -9.73 -4.68 -15.96
N ILE A 7 -10.14 -3.50 -16.42
CA ILE A 7 -9.75 -2.20 -15.84
C ILE A 7 -10.32 -2.05 -14.43
N GLN A 8 -11.56 -2.49 -14.20
CA GLN A 8 -12.17 -2.48 -12.87
C GLN A 8 -11.44 -3.42 -11.89
N GLU A 9 -11.09 -4.64 -12.32
CA GLU A 9 -10.29 -5.56 -11.50
C GLU A 9 -8.91 -5.01 -11.17
N LEU A 10 -8.23 -4.40 -12.15
CA LEU A 10 -6.94 -3.73 -11.96
C LEU A 10 -7.05 -2.56 -10.97
N SER A 11 -8.11 -1.74 -11.07
CA SER A 11 -8.34 -0.64 -10.13
C SER A 11 -8.53 -1.14 -8.69
N LYS A 12 -9.20 -2.28 -8.52
CA LYS A 12 -9.37 -2.94 -7.22
C LYS A 12 -8.04 -3.44 -6.67
N LYS A 13 -7.21 -4.07 -7.52
CA LYS A 13 -5.85 -4.49 -7.14
C LYS A 13 -4.97 -3.31 -6.76
N VAL A 14 -5.05 -2.19 -7.48
CA VAL A 14 -4.34 -0.94 -7.16
C VAL A 14 -4.75 -0.41 -5.79
N ARG A 15 -6.05 -0.42 -5.47
CA ARG A 15 -6.51 -0.03 -4.12
C ARG A 15 -5.94 -0.95 -3.04
N LEU A 16 -5.98 -2.26 -3.26
CA LEU A 16 -5.42 -3.25 -2.31
C LEU A 16 -3.90 -3.09 -2.13
N LEU A 17 -3.17 -2.76 -3.19
CA LEU A 17 -1.75 -2.42 -3.14
C LEU A 17 -1.53 -1.18 -2.27
N VAL A 18 -2.29 -0.11 -2.53
CA VAL A 18 -2.21 1.14 -1.77
C VAL A 18 -2.58 0.91 -0.31
N ASP A 19 -3.47 -0.01 0.01
CA ASP A 19 -3.82 -0.38 1.40
C ASP A 19 -2.83 -1.35 2.05
N ASN A 20 -1.71 -1.70 1.40
CA ASN A 20 -0.74 -2.72 1.88
C ASN A 20 -1.38 -4.11 2.12
N GLN A 21 -2.50 -4.41 1.46
CA GLN A 21 -3.21 -5.69 1.57
C GLN A 21 -2.84 -6.67 0.45
N LEU A 22 -1.92 -6.29 -0.43
CA LEU A 22 -1.45 -7.14 -1.51
C LEU A 22 -0.19 -7.92 -1.08
N THR A 23 -0.10 -9.17 -1.49
CA THR A 23 1.11 -9.97 -1.32
C THR A 23 2.23 -9.43 -2.22
N LYS A 24 3.48 -9.68 -1.84
CA LYS A 24 4.66 -9.22 -2.61
C LYS A 24 4.70 -9.78 -4.04
N GLU A 25 4.13 -10.96 -4.24
CA GLU A 25 4.03 -11.64 -5.54
C GLU A 25 3.04 -10.92 -6.46
N ASP A 26 1.84 -10.62 -5.94
CA ASP A 26 0.80 -9.89 -6.64
C ASP A 26 1.18 -8.44 -6.93
N GLU A 27 1.95 -7.80 -6.04
CA GLU A 27 2.52 -6.47 -6.26
C GLU A 27 3.43 -6.45 -7.49
N LYS A 28 4.32 -7.44 -7.62
CA LYS A 28 5.23 -7.53 -8.76
C LYS A 28 4.48 -7.74 -10.07
N GLN A 29 3.49 -8.63 -10.06
CA GLN A 29 2.63 -8.86 -11.24
C GLN A 29 1.84 -7.59 -11.62
N LEU A 30 1.30 -6.88 -10.62
CA LEU A 30 0.57 -5.64 -10.85
C LEU A 30 1.47 -4.55 -11.43
N LEU A 31 2.71 -4.43 -10.96
CA LEU A 31 3.69 -3.48 -11.52
C LEU A 31 4.06 -3.80 -12.97
N GLU A 32 4.20 -5.08 -13.32
CA GLU A 32 4.40 -5.53 -14.70
C GLU A 32 3.19 -5.18 -15.59
N GLU A 33 1.96 -5.40 -15.11
CA GLU A 33 0.73 -5.05 -15.82
C GLU A 33 0.53 -3.53 -15.98
N ILE A 34 0.93 -2.75 -14.97
CA ILE A 34 0.86 -1.27 -15.01
C ILE A 34 1.88 -0.70 -15.99
N SER A 35 3.08 -1.29 -16.08
CA SER A 35 4.09 -0.91 -17.06
C SER A 35 3.58 -1.02 -18.51
N GLN A 36 2.71 -2.00 -18.77
CA GLN A 36 2.10 -2.22 -20.09
C GLN A 36 0.92 -1.27 -20.37
N ASN A 37 0.37 -0.58 -19.36
CA ASN A 37 -0.81 0.28 -19.55
C ASN A 37 -0.69 1.65 -18.83
N PRO A 38 -0.44 2.74 -19.57
CA PRO A 38 -0.24 4.06 -18.98
C PRO A 38 -1.48 4.61 -18.26
N ARG A 39 -2.70 4.17 -18.62
CA ARG A 39 -3.94 4.65 -17.95
C ARG A 39 -4.04 4.19 -16.49
N ILE A 40 -3.45 3.05 -16.16
CA ILE A 40 -3.51 2.47 -14.80
C ILE A 40 -2.49 3.14 -13.90
N MET A 41 -1.37 3.59 -14.48
CA MET A 41 -0.37 4.39 -13.77
C MET A 41 -0.95 5.70 -13.22
N ASP A 42 -1.81 6.37 -13.99
CA ASP A 42 -2.49 7.60 -13.54
C ASP A 42 -3.44 7.34 -12.37
N ILE A 43 -4.17 6.22 -12.40
CA ILE A 43 -5.06 5.79 -11.30
C ILE A 43 -4.23 5.49 -10.04
N LEU A 44 -3.12 4.76 -10.19
CA LEU A 44 -2.22 4.44 -9.07
C LEU A 44 -1.63 5.69 -8.44
N LYS A 45 -1.15 6.65 -9.24
CA LYS A 45 -0.63 7.94 -8.74
C LYS A 45 -1.69 8.71 -7.97
N ARG A 46 -2.94 8.71 -8.47
CA ARG A 46 -4.07 9.38 -7.81
C ARG A 46 -4.38 8.75 -6.46
N GLU A 47 -4.47 7.42 -6.39
CA GLU A 47 -4.74 6.70 -5.14
C GLU A 47 -3.60 6.88 -4.11
N GLN A 48 -2.34 6.86 -4.54
CA GLN A 48 -1.19 7.15 -3.67
C GLN A 48 -1.24 8.58 -3.12
N SER A 49 -1.50 9.56 -3.99
CA SER A 49 -1.61 10.97 -3.59
C SER A 49 -2.75 11.18 -2.57
N LEU A 50 -3.87 10.47 -2.73
CA LEU A 50 -4.98 10.48 -1.77
C LEU A 50 -4.58 9.86 -0.43
N LYS A 51 -3.90 8.70 -0.44
CA LYS A 51 -3.40 8.07 0.80
C LYS A 51 -2.45 9.01 1.55
N ASP A 52 -1.52 9.65 0.85
CA ASP A 52 -0.56 10.55 1.46
C ASP A 52 -1.22 11.86 1.93
N PHE A 53 -2.21 12.37 1.19
CA PHE A 53 -3.05 13.47 1.65
C PHE A 53 -3.79 13.11 2.95
N ILE A 54 -4.40 11.92 3.04
CA ILE A 54 -5.08 11.48 4.25
C ILE A 54 -4.07 11.34 5.40
N LYS A 55 -2.91 10.72 5.17
CA LYS A 55 -1.84 10.60 6.19
C LYS A 55 -1.37 11.95 6.72
N THR A 56 -1.24 12.97 5.86
CA THR A 56 -0.78 14.30 6.28
C THR A 56 -1.84 15.08 7.06
N LYS A 57 -3.13 14.84 6.75
CA LYS A 57 -4.25 15.45 7.46
C LYS A 57 -4.58 14.75 8.79
N PHE A 58 -4.32 13.46 8.90
CA PHE A 58 -4.49 12.74 10.15
C PHE A 58 -3.30 13.00 11.08
N VAL A 59 -3.57 13.67 12.21
CA VAL A 59 -2.59 13.79 13.29
C VAL A 59 -2.42 12.41 13.92
N ASN A 60 -1.34 11.71 13.57
CA ASN A 60 -0.99 10.46 14.23
C ASN A 60 -0.83 10.71 15.73
N LYS A 61 -1.51 9.90 16.56
CA LYS A 61 -1.31 9.92 18.01
C LYS A 61 0.18 9.63 18.26
N LYS A 62 0.90 10.56 18.89
CA LYS A 62 2.27 10.32 19.31
C LYS A 62 2.26 9.19 20.36
N VAL A 63 2.82 8.05 20.00
CA VAL A 63 3.03 6.94 20.93
C VAL A 63 4.04 7.37 21.99
N SER A 64 3.86 6.90 23.23
CA SER A 64 4.80 7.25 24.29
C SER A 64 6.17 6.59 24.02
N PRO A 65 7.29 7.28 24.32
CA PRO A 65 8.62 6.70 24.13
C PRO A 65 8.80 5.42 24.96
N THR A 66 8.16 5.33 26.13
CA THR A 66 8.14 4.14 26.98
C THR A 66 7.49 2.95 26.28
N LEU A 67 6.37 3.14 25.58
CA LEU A 67 5.71 2.08 24.83
C LEU A 67 6.58 1.58 23.68
N ILE A 68 7.26 2.49 22.97
CA ILE A 68 8.23 2.12 21.92
C ILE A 68 9.34 1.23 22.51
N GLN A 69 9.90 1.63 23.66
CA GLN A 69 10.97 0.89 24.31
C GLN A 69 10.50 -0.49 24.76
N ASN A 70 9.33 -0.59 25.39
CA ASN A 70 8.74 -1.87 25.81
C ASN A 70 8.51 -2.83 24.64
N ILE A 71 8.07 -2.32 23.47
CA ILE A 71 7.90 -3.13 22.25
C ILE A 71 9.26 -3.60 21.72
N LYS A 72 10.25 -2.70 21.63
CA LYS A 72 11.61 -3.03 21.20
C LYS A 72 12.25 -4.10 22.08
N ASP A 73 12.07 -3.97 23.39
CA ASP A 73 12.62 -4.91 24.35
C ASP A 73 11.97 -6.27 24.19
N LYS A 74 10.63 -6.36 24.04
CA LYS A 74 9.91 -7.62 23.77
C LYS A 74 10.32 -8.31 22.46
N ILE A 75 10.62 -7.56 21.40
CA ILE A 75 11.08 -8.13 20.12
C ILE A 75 12.52 -8.66 20.23
N ARG A 76 13.37 -8.03 21.05
CA ARG A 76 14.75 -8.47 21.26
C ARG A 76 14.89 -9.75 22.10
N ILE A 77 13.86 -10.19 22.81
CA ILE A 77 13.92 -11.37 23.70
C ILE A 77 13.75 -12.71 22.96
N ILE A 78 13.96 -12.76 21.64
CA ILE A 78 14.12 -14.04 20.92
C ILE A 78 15.59 -14.15 20.44
N PRO A 79 16.55 -14.42 21.34
CA PRO A 79 17.78 -15.08 20.92
C PRO A 79 17.45 -16.54 20.57
N ALA A 80 17.94 -16.99 19.41
CA ALA A 80 17.91 -18.38 18.98
C ALA A 80 18.76 -19.28 19.90
#